data_AF-A0A1F8DM40-F1
#
_entry.id   AF-A0A1F8DM40-F1
#
_cell.length_a   1.000
_cell.length_b   1.000
_cell.length_c   1.000
_cell.angle_alpha   90.00
_cell.angle_beta   90.00
_cell.angle_gamma   90.00
#
_symmetry.space_group_name_H-M   'P 1'
#
loop_
_entity.id
_entity.type
_entity.pdbx_description
1 polymer ?
#
loop_
_entity_poly.entity_id
_entity_poly.type
_entity_poly.pdbx_seq_one_letter_code
_entity_poly.pdbx_strand_id
1 'polypeptide(L)'
;MIKSNEQLIKELTELGYLKSSRLIEAFEKIDRINFISDELKDSAYVNEPLPIGFGQTISQPLTVAFMLELLDLKRREKVLEIGSGSGWQTALIAFMIEHPGGITEDEDGLYGMVAIERIPELKKMTEKNVSHYSFIERGVVKVIEGDGSRGREEDAPYDKIIAAAAGNDIPKEWKEQLRIGGKIVAPVKNSVVLMEKTGKNEFEKKEFFGFSFVPLVRD
;
A
#
# COMPACT_ATOMS: atom_id res chain seq x y z
N MET A 1 4.31 12.13 23.74
CA MET A 1 5.12 11.46 22.71
C MET A 1 4.71 10.00 22.72
N ILE A 2 4.24 9.49 21.58
CA ILE A 2 3.83 8.09 21.41
C ILE A 2 5.10 7.24 21.38
N LYS A 3 5.17 6.25 22.27
CA LYS A 3 6.39 5.45 22.50
C LYS A 3 6.21 3.96 22.18
N SER A 4 5.01 3.53 21.79
CA SER A 4 4.73 2.15 21.42
C SER A 4 3.73 2.05 20.27
N ASN A 5 3.75 0.91 19.58
CA ASN A 5 2.79 0.59 18.52
C ASN A 5 1.35 0.62 19.05
N GLU A 6 1.09 0.10 20.25
CA GLU A 6 -0.22 0.13 20.90
C GLU A 6 -0.77 1.55 21.09
N GLN A 7 0.09 2.50 21.49
CA GLN A 7 -0.30 3.90 21.65
C GLN A 7 -0.62 4.56 20.31
N LEU A 8 0.15 4.24 19.26
CA LEU A 8 -0.12 4.71 17.90
C LEU A 8 -1.46 4.18 17.39
N ILE A 9 -1.70 2.88 17.51
CA ILE A 9 -2.96 2.24 17.10
C ILE A 9 -4.14 2.85 17.83
N LYS A 10 -4.01 3.05 19.15
CA LYS A 10 -5.04 3.70 19.97
C LYS A 10 -5.34 5.10 19.47
N GLU A 11 -4.32 5.93 19.24
CA GLU A 11 -4.50 7.29 18.71
C GLU A 11 -5.24 7.27 17.36
N LEU A 12 -4.79 6.46 16.41
CA LEU A 12 -5.40 6.38 15.08
C LEU A 12 -6.86 5.89 15.12
N THR A 13 -7.18 5.02 16.08
CA THR A 13 -8.54 4.52 16.31
C THR A 13 -9.42 5.59 16.93
N GLU A 14 -8.95 6.30 17.95
CA GLU A 14 -9.68 7.40 18.61
C GLU A 14 -9.92 8.58 17.67
N LEU A 15 -8.98 8.88 16.76
CA LEU A 15 -9.14 9.87 15.70
C LEU A 15 -10.08 9.40 14.57
N GLY A 16 -10.44 8.12 14.54
CA GLY A 16 -11.30 7.54 13.51
C GLY A 16 -10.63 7.44 12.14
N TYR A 17 -9.32 7.24 12.07
CA TYR A 17 -8.61 6.92 10.81
C TYR A 17 -8.36 5.43 10.64
N LEU A 18 -8.27 4.69 11.74
CA LEU A 18 -8.12 3.24 11.78
C LEU A 18 -9.38 2.64 12.41
N LYS A 19 -10.17 1.87 11.65
CA LYS A 19 -11.55 1.51 12.02
C LYS A 19 -11.82 0.02 11.88
N SER A 20 -11.39 -0.54 10.76
CA SER A 20 -11.65 -1.92 10.38
C SER A 20 -10.87 -2.86 11.29
N SER A 21 -11.54 -3.82 11.92
CA SER A 21 -10.93 -4.77 12.86
C SER A 21 -9.72 -5.49 12.26
N ARG A 22 -9.80 -5.86 10.98
CA ARG A 22 -8.71 -6.52 10.27
C ARG A 22 -7.52 -5.61 10.01
N LEU A 23 -7.75 -4.31 9.74
CA LEU A 23 -6.66 -3.35 9.55
C LEU A 23 -6.00 -3.01 10.89
N ILE A 24 -6.77 -2.95 11.98
CA ILE A 24 -6.25 -2.85 13.34
C ILE A 24 -5.33 -4.05 13.62
N GLU A 25 -5.80 -5.27 13.37
CA GLU A 25 -4.98 -6.49 13.51
C GLU A 25 -3.72 -6.43 12.65
N ALA A 26 -3.81 -5.92 11.41
CA ALA A 26 -2.64 -5.74 10.54
C ALA A 26 -1.61 -4.79 11.16
N PHE A 27 -2.03 -3.66 11.73
CA PHE A 27 -1.13 -2.72 12.42
C PHE A 27 -0.49 -3.34 13.67
N GLU A 28 -1.20 -4.21 14.39
CA GLU A 28 -0.66 -4.94 15.54
C GLU A 28 0.40 -5.97 15.13
N LYS A 29 0.21 -6.66 14.00
CA LYS A 29 1.11 -7.72 13.52
C LYS A 29 2.28 -7.20 12.69
N ILE A 30 2.08 -6.13 11.93
CA ILE A 30 3.07 -5.55 11.01
C ILE A 30 3.64 -4.28 11.64
N ASP A 31 4.52 -4.48 12.63
CA ASP A 31 5.12 -3.40 13.39
C ASP A 31 6.01 -2.51 12.52
N ARG A 32 5.68 -1.21 12.48
CA ARG A 32 6.38 -0.16 11.72
C ARG A 32 7.87 -0.07 12.07
N ILE A 33 8.28 -0.42 13.29
CA ILE A 33 9.68 -0.37 13.72
C ILE A 33 10.60 -1.28 12.88
N ASN A 34 10.04 -2.31 12.23
CA ASN A 34 10.78 -3.24 11.38
C ASN A 34 11.05 -2.69 9.97
N PHE A 35 10.52 -1.50 9.64
CA PHE A 35 10.56 -0.91 8.29
C PHE A 35 11.33 0.41 8.25
N ILE A 36 12.11 0.70 9.29
CA ILE A 36 12.93 1.90 9.41
C ILE A 36 14.35 1.54 9.84
N SER A 37 15.29 2.47 9.70
CA SER A 37 16.68 2.25 10.13
C SER A 37 16.81 2.25 11.66
N ASP A 38 17.90 1.67 12.17
CA ASP A 38 18.14 1.55 13.61
C ASP A 38 18.19 2.91 14.30
N GLU A 39 18.69 3.94 13.62
CA GLU A 39 18.80 5.31 14.14
C GLU A 39 17.44 5.99 14.34
N LEU A 40 16.39 5.49 13.69
CA LEU A 40 15.03 6.06 13.73
C LEU A 40 14.08 5.27 14.65
N LYS A 41 14.54 4.20 15.30
CA LYS A 41 13.69 3.33 16.13
C LYS A 41 12.99 4.07 17.27
N ASP A 42 13.63 5.07 17.87
CA ASP A 42 13.01 5.90 18.91
C ASP A 42 11.84 6.76 18.37
N SER A 43 11.81 6.99 17.06
CA SER A 43 10.74 7.71 16.36
C SER A 43 9.76 6.78 15.65
N ALA A 44 9.87 5.45 15.80
CA ALA A 44 9.09 4.50 15.00
C ALA A 44 7.58 4.76 15.02
N TYR A 45 7.07 5.23 16.15
CA TYR A 45 5.63 5.39 16.41
C TYR A 45 5.14 6.83 16.39
N VAL A 46 5.98 7.80 15.97
CA VAL A 46 5.46 9.14 15.73
C VAL A 46 4.53 9.11 14.52
N ASN A 47 3.42 9.84 14.60
CA ASN A 47 2.46 9.92 13.51
C ASN A 47 2.93 10.92 12.44
N GLU A 48 4.10 10.67 11.86
CA GLU A 48 4.77 11.52 10.87
C GLU A 48 5.52 10.65 9.82
N PRO A 49 5.78 11.16 8.61
CA PRO A 49 6.65 10.46 7.67
C PRO A 49 8.11 10.45 8.17
N LEU A 50 8.84 9.37 7.92
CA LEU A 50 10.25 9.24 8.30
C LEU A 50 11.12 8.93 7.08
N PRO A 51 12.37 9.43 7.00
CA PRO A 51 13.24 9.16 5.86
C PRO A 51 13.66 7.68 5.81
N ILE A 52 13.70 7.11 4.61
CA ILE A 52 14.16 5.72 4.35
C ILE A 52 15.35 5.66 3.39
N GLY A 53 15.98 6.81 3.13
CA GLY A 53 17.05 6.97 2.14
C GLY A 53 16.53 7.31 0.74
N PHE A 54 17.45 7.60 -0.19
CA PHE A 54 17.17 7.86 -1.61
C PHE A 54 16.13 8.97 -1.88
N GLY A 55 16.02 9.95 -0.97
CA GLY A 55 15.03 11.03 -1.04
C GLY A 55 13.58 10.58 -0.79
N GLN A 56 13.37 9.35 -0.30
CA GLN A 56 12.05 8.79 -0.02
C GLN A 56 11.77 8.72 1.48
N THR A 57 10.49 8.53 1.79
CA THR A 57 9.99 8.41 3.17
C THR A 57 9.08 7.20 3.33
N ILE A 58 9.10 6.56 4.50
CA ILE A 58 7.95 5.76 4.95
C ILE A 58 6.82 6.73 5.32
N SER A 59 5.63 6.52 4.75
CA SER A 59 4.47 7.41 4.89
C SER A 59 4.03 7.58 6.34
N GLN A 60 3.34 8.68 6.66
CA GLN A 60 2.70 8.89 7.95
C GLN A 60 1.70 7.75 8.27
N PRO A 61 1.67 7.19 9.50
CA PRO A 61 0.72 6.13 9.88
C PRO A 61 -0.74 6.46 9.61
N LEU A 62 -1.18 7.68 9.93
CA LEU A 62 -2.53 8.16 9.62
C LEU A 62 -2.85 8.11 8.13
N THR A 63 -1.92 8.55 7.27
CA THR A 63 -2.10 8.50 5.82
C THR A 63 -2.26 7.08 5.33
N VAL A 64 -1.43 6.14 5.83
CA VAL A 64 -1.53 4.72 5.46
C VAL A 64 -2.86 4.13 5.92
N ALA A 65 -3.26 4.35 7.18
CA ALA A 65 -4.55 3.89 7.69
C ALA A 65 -5.71 4.44 6.85
N PHE A 66 -5.72 5.75 6.59
CA PHE A 66 -6.73 6.42 5.78
C PHE A 66 -6.85 5.83 4.37
N MET A 67 -5.74 5.64 3.68
CA MET A 67 -5.74 5.11 2.30
C MET A 67 -6.18 3.64 2.26
N LEU A 68 -5.76 2.82 3.22
CA LEU A 68 -6.15 1.41 3.29
C LEU A 68 -7.63 1.24 3.67
N GLU A 69 -8.19 2.09 4.54
CA GLU A 69 -9.63 2.11 4.82
C GLU A 69 -10.45 2.51 3.58
N LEU A 70 -9.97 3.48 2.78
CA LEU A 70 -10.62 3.83 1.51
C LEU A 70 -10.55 2.70 0.48
N LEU A 71 -9.43 1.97 0.45
CA LEU A 71 -9.20 0.88 -0.48
C LEU A 71 -10.14 -0.29 -0.20
N ASP A 72 -10.54 -0.47 1.07
CA ASP A 72 -11.56 -1.45 1.49
C ASP A 72 -11.18 -2.86 1.00
N LEU A 73 -10.01 -3.29 1.47
CA LEU A 73 -9.38 -4.56 1.10
C LEU A 73 -10.15 -5.75 1.65
N LYS A 74 -10.30 -6.78 0.82
CA LYS A 74 -10.89 -8.06 1.18
C LYS A 74 -9.85 -9.17 1.04
N ARG A 75 -10.09 -10.28 1.74
CA ARG A 75 -9.28 -11.49 1.55
C ARG A 75 -9.36 -11.95 0.11
N ARG A 76 -8.25 -12.50 -0.39
CA ARG A 76 -8.14 -13.10 -1.72
C ARG A 76 -8.33 -12.11 -2.89
N GLU A 77 -8.07 -10.83 -2.65
CA GLU A 77 -7.99 -9.84 -3.72
C GLU A 77 -6.60 -9.80 -4.35
N LYS A 78 -6.55 -9.45 -5.63
CA LYS A 78 -5.33 -9.13 -6.37
C LYS A 78 -5.05 -7.64 -6.32
N VAL A 79 -3.91 -7.26 -5.73
CA VAL A 79 -3.57 -5.86 -5.46
C VAL A 79 -2.32 -5.42 -6.21
N LEU A 80 -2.34 -4.22 -6.77
CA LEU A 80 -1.16 -3.53 -7.27
C LEU A 80 -0.80 -2.37 -6.33
N GLU A 81 0.43 -2.35 -5.86
CA GLU A 81 1.01 -1.22 -5.14
C GLU A 81 2.08 -0.52 -5.98
N ILE A 82 2.00 0.80 -6.07
CA ILE A 82 2.96 1.65 -6.77
C ILE A 82 3.81 2.43 -5.77
N GLY A 83 5.11 2.19 -5.77
CA GLY A 83 6.08 2.79 -4.85
C GLY A 83 6.13 2.07 -3.51
N SER A 84 6.72 0.88 -3.48
CA SER A 84 6.77 0.05 -2.26
C SER A 84 7.66 0.63 -1.15
N GLY A 85 8.67 1.44 -1.48
CA GLY A 85 9.50 2.15 -0.52
C GLY A 85 10.20 1.22 0.49
N SER A 86 9.79 1.28 1.76
CA SER A 86 10.32 0.40 2.81
C SER A 86 9.62 -0.95 2.91
N GLY A 87 8.46 -1.11 2.28
CA GLY A 87 7.62 -2.31 2.33
C GLY A 87 6.60 -2.36 3.45
N TRP A 88 6.43 -1.31 4.26
CA TRP A 88 5.47 -1.35 5.39
C TRP A 88 4.02 -1.45 4.92
N GLN A 89 3.61 -0.58 3.98
CA GLN A 89 2.28 -0.64 3.36
C GLN A 89 2.10 -1.96 2.60
N THR A 90 3.15 -2.45 1.92
CA THR A 90 3.18 -3.76 1.27
C THR A 90 2.82 -4.89 2.25
N ALA A 91 3.49 -4.96 3.39
CA ALA A 91 3.26 -6.00 4.40
C ALA A 91 1.87 -5.88 5.05
N LEU A 92 1.36 -4.66 5.27
CA LEU A 92 -0.01 -4.44 5.74
C LEU A 92 -1.04 -4.98 4.74
N ILE A 93 -0.88 -4.66 3.45
CA ILE A 93 -1.78 -5.15 2.39
C ILE A 93 -1.70 -6.67 2.31
N ALA A 94 -0.50 -7.25 2.32
CA ALA A 94 -0.29 -8.70 2.28
C ALA A 94 -1.03 -9.41 3.42
N PHE A 95 -0.93 -8.90 4.66
CA PHE A 95 -1.68 -9.42 5.81
C PHE A 95 -3.20 -9.28 5.63
N MET A 96 -3.67 -8.18 5.04
CA MET A 96 -5.09 -7.95 4.81
C MET A 96 -5.67 -8.94 3.79
N ILE A 97 -4.95 -9.23 2.70
CA ILE A 97 -5.46 -10.09 1.63
C ILE A 97 -5.17 -11.57 1.84
N GLU A 98 -4.19 -11.94 2.69
CA GLU A 98 -3.80 -13.34 2.85
C GLU A 98 -4.95 -14.23 3.34
N HIS A 99 -4.96 -15.46 2.85
CA HIS A 99 -5.84 -16.53 3.31
C HIS A 99 -5.06 -17.52 4.20
N PRO A 100 -5.67 -18.06 5.27
CA PRO A 100 -5.10 -19.21 5.99
C PRO A 100 -4.87 -20.37 5.02
N GLY A 101 -3.62 -20.69 4.71
CA GLY A 101 -3.23 -21.71 3.71
C GLY A 101 -2.23 -21.24 2.65
N GLY A 102 -1.94 -19.93 2.55
CA GLY A 102 -1.04 -19.40 1.51
C GLY A 102 -1.75 -19.25 0.16
N ILE A 103 -1.03 -18.84 -0.89
CA ILE A 103 -1.64 -18.70 -2.22
C ILE A 103 -2.13 -20.08 -2.68
N THR A 104 -3.43 -20.14 -2.96
CA THR A 104 -4.08 -21.28 -3.61
C THR A 104 -4.68 -20.73 -4.89
N GLU A 105 -4.41 -21.37 -6.03
CA GLU A 105 -5.28 -21.20 -7.20
C GLU A 105 -6.67 -21.69 -6.80
N ASP A 106 -7.64 -20.81 -6.81
CA ASP A 106 -9.03 -21.17 -6.63
C ASP A 106 -9.85 -20.78 -7.85
N GLU A 107 -11.15 -21.08 -7.80
CA GLU A 107 -12.07 -20.88 -8.93
C GLU A 107 -12.10 -19.43 -9.45
N ASP A 108 -11.67 -18.44 -8.64
CA ASP A 108 -11.62 -17.01 -8.97
C ASP A 108 -10.24 -16.50 -9.50
N GLY A 109 -9.23 -17.37 -9.59
CA GLY A 109 -7.88 -17.08 -10.09
C GLY A 109 -6.82 -16.82 -9.00
N LEU A 110 -5.61 -16.39 -9.40
CA LEU A 110 -4.51 -16.06 -8.48
C LEU A 110 -4.81 -14.77 -7.69
N TYR A 111 -4.86 -14.87 -6.37
CA TYR A 111 -4.81 -13.73 -5.46
C TYR A 111 -3.37 -13.42 -5.03
N GLY A 112 -3.13 -12.21 -4.53
CA GLY A 112 -1.81 -11.78 -4.07
C GLY A 112 -1.56 -10.34 -4.43
N MET A 113 -0.35 -9.85 -4.14
CA MET A 113 -0.01 -8.47 -4.47
C MET A 113 1.29 -8.33 -5.25
N VAL A 114 1.26 -7.39 -6.18
CA VAL A 114 2.42 -6.92 -6.93
C VAL A 114 2.78 -5.55 -6.39
N ALA A 115 4.02 -5.39 -5.91
CA ALA A 115 4.55 -4.11 -5.48
C ALA A 115 5.62 -3.65 -6.48
N ILE A 116 5.46 -2.45 -7.06
CA ILE A 116 6.43 -1.88 -8.00
C ILE A 116 7.28 -0.84 -7.27
N GLU A 117 8.60 -0.90 -7.46
CA GLU A 117 9.56 0.08 -6.95
C GLU A 117 10.59 0.43 -8.02
N ARG A 118 10.86 1.71 -8.23
CA ARG A 118 11.78 2.16 -9.28
C ARG A 118 13.23 2.24 -8.81
N ILE A 119 13.47 2.36 -7.51
CA ILE A 119 14.82 2.46 -6.92
C ILE A 119 15.28 1.04 -6.52
N PRO A 120 16.32 0.47 -7.15
CA PRO A 120 16.75 -0.91 -6.90
C PRO A 120 17.08 -1.20 -5.43
N GLU A 121 17.63 -0.22 -4.70
CA GLU A 121 17.97 -0.33 -3.29
C GLU A 121 16.72 -0.38 -2.40
N LEU A 122 15.69 0.39 -2.73
CA LEU A 122 14.41 0.34 -2.01
C LEU A 122 13.64 -0.94 -2.34
N LYS A 123 13.72 -1.42 -3.60
CA LYS A 123 13.17 -2.73 -3.98
C LYS A 123 13.75 -3.84 -3.11
N LYS A 124 15.09 -3.86 -2.93
CA LYS A 124 15.77 -4.81 -2.03
C LYS A 124 15.37 -4.62 -0.57
N MET A 125 15.16 -3.38 -0.13
CA MET A 125 14.68 -3.07 1.23
C MET A 125 13.28 -3.64 1.47
N THR A 126 12.34 -3.39 0.56
CA THR A 126 11.01 -3.99 0.59
C THR A 126 11.09 -5.50 0.66
N GLU A 127 11.89 -6.14 -0.23
CA GLU A 127 12.04 -7.60 -0.22
C GLU A 127 12.50 -8.12 1.14
N LYS A 128 13.59 -7.55 1.68
CA LYS A 128 14.14 -7.95 2.97
C LYS A 128 13.14 -7.79 4.13
N ASN A 129 12.43 -6.66 4.18
CA ASN A 129 11.53 -6.34 5.28
C ASN A 129 10.25 -7.18 5.20
N VAL A 130 9.69 -7.38 4.01
CA VAL A 130 8.48 -8.17 3.79
C VAL A 130 8.74 -9.67 4.00
N SER A 131 9.93 -10.17 3.64
CA SER A 131 10.36 -11.55 3.91
C SER A 131 10.38 -11.92 5.41
N HIS A 132 10.54 -10.95 6.33
CA HIS A 132 10.42 -11.24 7.78
C HIS A 132 9.05 -11.82 8.16
N TYR A 133 8.03 -11.54 7.35
CA TYR A 133 6.67 -12.02 7.53
C TYR A 133 6.34 -13.23 6.64
N SER A 134 7.34 -13.80 5.96
CA SER A 134 7.21 -14.94 5.03
C SER A 134 6.30 -14.67 3.82
N PHE A 135 5.93 -13.42 3.54
CA PHE A 135 4.99 -13.11 2.46
C PHE A 135 5.58 -13.32 1.06
N ILE A 136 6.90 -13.20 0.90
CA ILE A 136 7.56 -13.45 -0.39
C ILE A 136 7.73 -14.95 -0.60
N GLU A 137 8.20 -15.66 0.41
CA GLU A 137 8.45 -17.09 0.39
C GLU A 137 7.15 -17.89 0.19
N ARG A 138 6.03 -17.39 0.73
CA ARG A 138 4.69 -17.94 0.52
C ARG A 138 4.05 -17.49 -0.81
N GLY A 139 4.74 -16.67 -1.59
CA GLY A 139 4.28 -16.13 -2.88
C GLY A 139 3.27 -14.99 -2.79
N VAL A 140 2.80 -14.60 -1.60
CA VAL A 140 1.77 -13.56 -1.37
C VAL A 140 2.18 -12.21 -1.98
N VAL A 141 3.46 -11.88 -1.91
CA VAL A 141 4.02 -10.62 -2.43
C VAL A 141 5.05 -10.90 -3.52
N LYS A 142 4.89 -10.22 -4.65
CA LYS A 142 5.86 -10.13 -5.73
C LYS A 142 6.36 -8.70 -5.85
N VAL A 143 7.64 -8.46 -5.63
CA VAL A 143 8.25 -7.13 -5.75
C VAL A 143 8.93 -7.00 -7.12
N ILE A 144 8.58 -5.95 -7.87
CA ILE A 144 9.04 -5.71 -9.23
C ILE A 144 9.79 -4.39 -9.28
N GLU A 145 10.96 -4.42 -9.92
CA GLU A 145 11.67 -3.19 -10.26
C GLU A 145 11.07 -2.58 -11.53
N GLY A 146 10.69 -1.30 -11.51
CA GLY A 146 10.23 -0.61 -12.71
C GLY A 146 9.43 0.67 -12.52
N ASP A 147 8.99 1.25 -13.65
CA ASP A 147 8.12 2.43 -13.69
C ASP A 147 6.66 2.06 -13.37
N GLY A 148 6.25 2.37 -12.15
CA GLY A 148 4.90 2.10 -11.69
C GLY A 148 3.80 2.92 -12.37
N SER A 149 4.12 3.98 -13.11
CA SER A 149 3.11 4.76 -13.85
C SER A 149 2.43 3.95 -14.96
N ARG A 150 3.09 2.89 -15.45
CA ARG A 150 2.57 1.95 -16.46
C ARG A 150 1.77 0.80 -15.83
N GLY A 151 1.73 0.70 -14.51
CA GLY A 151 1.22 -0.47 -13.81
C GLY A 151 1.96 -1.75 -14.23
N ARG A 152 1.26 -2.87 -14.29
CA ARG A 152 1.82 -4.14 -14.74
C ARG A 152 0.77 -5.02 -15.41
N GLU A 153 0.65 -4.87 -16.72
CA GLU A 153 -0.33 -5.55 -17.56
C GLU A 153 -0.25 -7.09 -17.48
N GLU A 154 0.97 -7.65 -17.38
CA GLU A 154 1.18 -9.10 -17.26
C GLU A 154 0.46 -9.74 -16.07
N ASP A 155 0.25 -8.95 -15.00
CA ASP A 155 -0.41 -9.39 -13.77
C ASP A 155 -1.81 -8.77 -13.64
N ALA A 156 -2.30 -8.02 -14.63
CA ALA A 156 -3.67 -7.53 -14.67
C ALA A 156 -4.68 -8.66 -14.95
N PRO A 157 -5.96 -8.49 -14.63
CA PRO A 157 -6.55 -7.32 -13.99
C PRO A 157 -6.52 -7.39 -12.45
N TYR A 158 -6.49 -6.23 -11.80
CA TYR A 158 -6.44 -6.07 -10.35
C TYR A 158 -7.81 -5.75 -9.76
N ASP A 159 -8.06 -6.24 -8.55
CA ASP A 159 -9.22 -5.82 -7.75
C ASP A 159 -8.96 -4.44 -7.14
N LYS A 160 -7.71 -4.17 -6.73
CA LYS A 160 -7.32 -2.94 -6.06
C LYS A 160 -5.99 -2.41 -6.60
N ILE A 161 -5.87 -1.10 -6.70
CA ILE A 161 -4.63 -0.41 -7.01
C ILE A 161 -4.41 0.69 -5.97
N ILE A 162 -3.20 0.78 -5.43
CA ILE A 162 -2.80 1.84 -4.49
C ILE A 162 -1.45 2.42 -4.89
N ALA A 163 -1.25 3.72 -4.70
CA ALA A 163 0.03 4.36 -4.95
C ALA A 163 0.50 5.14 -3.73
N ALA A 164 1.80 5.12 -3.44
CA ALA A 164 2.43 5.91 -2.38
C ALA A 164 3.20 7.14 -2.91
N ALA A 165 2.98 7.51 -4.18
CA ALA A 165 3.60 8.66 -4.83
C ALA A 165 2.55 9.48 -5.60
N ALA A 166 2.66 10.81 -5.56
CA ALA A 166 1.70 11.72 -6.17
C ALA A 166 1.93 11.95 -7.65
N GLY A 167 0.90 11.68 -8.46
CA GLY A 167 0.84 12.06 -9.87
C GLY A 167 0.06 13.36 -10.12
N ASN A 168 0.03 13.80 -11.38
CA ASN A 168 -0.84 14.90 -11.82
C ASN A 168 -2.31 14.47 -12.01
N ASP A 169 -2.53 13.20 -12.32
CA ASP A 169 -3.82 12.50 -12.43
C ASP A 169 -3.57 10.99 -12.27
N ILE A 170 -4.64 10.20 -12.10
CA ILE A 170 -4.62 8.74 -12.15
C ILE A 170 -4.28 8.27 -13.58
N PRO A 171 -3.17 7.53 -13.80
CA PRO A 171 -2.80 6.97 -15.10
C PRO A 171 -3.91 6.15 -15.76
N LYS A 172 -3.95 6.18 -17.10
CA LYS A 172 -4.95 5.44 -17.90
C LYS A 172 -4.73 3.94 -17.77
N GLU A 173 -3.47 3.55 -17.71
CA GLU A 173 -2.97 2.19 -17.56
C GLU A 173 -3.55 1.54 -16.30
N TRP A 174 -3.58 2.27 -15.17
CA TRP A 174 -4.18 1.76 -13.93
C TRP A 174 -5.69 1.54 -14.09
N LYS A 175 -6.40 2.45 -14.76
CA LYS A 175 -7.85 2.34 -15.02
C LYS A 175 -8.18 1.16 -15.93
N GLU A 176 -7.33 0.89 -16.92
CA GLU A 176 -7.46 -0.24 -17.85
C GLU A 176 -7.18 -1.57 -17.16
N GLN A 177 -6.17 -1.61 -16.28
CA GLN A 177 -5.78 -2.79 -15.52
C GLN A 177 -6.70 -3.09 -14.32
N LEU A 178 -7.62 -2.20 -13.96
CA LEU A 178 -8.57 -2.42 -12.86
C LEU A 178 -9.81 -3.21 -13.34
N ARG A 179 -10.25 -4.19 -12.54
CA ARG A 179 -11.52 -4.91 -12.72
C ARG A 179 -12.71 -3.98 -12.50
N ILE A 180 -13.85 -4.29 -13.13
CA ILE A 180 -15.13 -3.64 -12.79
C ILE A 180 -15.48 -4.02 -11.34
N GLY A 181 -15.89 -3.05 -10.54
CA GLY A 181 -16.04 -3.16 -9.08
C GLY A 181 -14.75 -2.91 -8.29
N GLY A 182 -13.61 -2.75 -8.98
CA GLY A 182 -12.33 -2.49 -8.35
C GLY A 182 -12.16 -1.02 -7.92
N LYS A 183 -11.19 -0.78 -7.02
CA LYS A 183 -10.88 0.55 -6.47
C LYS A 183 -9.43 0.94 -6.71
N ILE A 184 -9.21 2.22 -7.04
CA ILE A 184 -7.91 2.88 -7.04
C ILE A 184 -7.89 3.89 -5.90
N VAL A 185 -6.88 3.84 -5.03
CA VAL A 185 -6.60 4.90 -4.05
C VAL A 185 -5.20 5.44 -4.30
N ALA A 186 -5.09 6.70 -4.71
CA ALA A 186 -3.80 7.27 -5.03
C ALA A 186 -3.73 8.78 -4.77
N PRO A 187 -2.55 9.31 -4.44
CA PRO A 187 -2.36 10.74 -4.33
C PRO A 187 -2.35 11.40 -5.71
N VAL A 188 -3.08 12.50 -5.83
CA VAL A 188 -3.11 13.37 -7.00
C VAL A 188 -2.84 14.79 -6.54
N LYS A 189 -1.66 15.33 -6.87
CA LYS A 189 -1.18 16.61 -6.36
C LYS A 189 -1.22 16.63 -4.82
N ASN A 190 -2.13 17.40 -4.21
CA ASN A 190 -2.26 17.60 -2.77
C ASN A 190 -3.51 16.94 -2.17
N SER A 191 -4.09 15.98 -2.88
CA SER A 191 -5.25 15.21 -2.44
C SER A 191 -4.99 13.71 -2.55
N VAL A 192 -5.74 12.93 -1.79
CA VAL A 192 -5.93 11.50 -2.02
C VAL A 192 -7.22 11.32 -2.80
N VAL A 193 -7.15 10.57 -3.90
CA VAL A 193 -8.30 10.26 -4.76
C VAL A 193 -8.68 8.80 -4.54
N LEU A 194 -9.97 8.56 -4.29
CA LEU A 194 -10.62 7.26 -4.42
C LEU A 194 -11.36 7.22 -5.76
N MET A 195 -11.07 6.23 -6.59
CA MET A 195 -11.75 5.98 -7.86
C MET A 195 -12.29 4.55 -7.90
N GLU A 196 -13.58 4.39 -8.14
CA GLU A 196 -14.24 3.08 -8.27
C GLU A 196 -14.69 2.87 -9.71
N LYS A 197 -14.38 1.71 -10.29
CA LYS A 197 -14.77 1.38 -11.67
C LYS A 197 -16.14 0.72 -11.69
N THR A 198 -17.16 1.46 -12.08
CA THR A 198 -18.56 0.99 -12.08
C THR A 198 -18.98 0.31 -13.39
N GLY A 199 -18.20 0.50 -14.46
CA GLY A 199 -18.41 -0.12 -15.77
C GLY A 199 -17.14 -0.16 -16.59
N LYS A 200 -17.21 -0.62 -17.85
CA LYS A 200 -16.01 -0.81 -18.70
C LYS A 200 -15.14 0.45 -18.79
N ASN A 201 -15.78 1.62 -18.94
CA ASN A 201 -15.15 2.94 -19.00
C ASN A 201 -15.82 3.94 -18.04
N GLU A 202 -16.54 3.44 -17.04
CA GLU A 202 -17.32 4.27 -16.10
C GLU A 202 -16.65 4.24 -14.73
N PHE A 203 -16.51 5.42 -14.14
CA PHE A 203 -15.79 5.61 -12.88
C PHE A 203 -16.48 6.63 -11.99
N GLU A 204 -16.58 6.31 -10.71
CA GLU A 204 -16.94 7.27 -9.66
C GLU A 204 -15.66 7.75 -8.97
N LYS A 205 -15.58 9.06 -8.68
CA LYS A 205 -14.40 9.68 -8.06
C LYS A 205 -14.79 10.43 -6.79
N LYS A 206 -14.03 10.23 -5.72
CA LYS A 206 -14.03 11.04 -4.50
C LYS A 206 -12.63 11.59 -4.24
N GLU A 207 -12.54 12.81 -3.72
CA GLU A 207 -11.27 13.50 -3.52
C GLU A 207 -11.19 14.07 -2.10
N PHE A 208 -10.04 13.87 -1.45
CA PHE A 208 -9.79 14.21 -0.06
C PHE A 208 -8.53 15.08 0.02
N PHE A 209 -8.68 16.35 0.37
CA PHE A 209 -7.57 17.32 0.40
C PHE A 209 -6.76 17.25 1.70
N GLY A 210 -5.54 17.80 1.66
CA GLY A 210 -4.70 17.99 2.86
C GLY A 210 -3.57 16.97 2.99
N PHE A 211 -3.19 16.30 1.90
CA PHE A 211 -2.12 15.31 1.89
C PHE A 211 -0.96 15.77 0.99
N SER A 212 0.24 15.29 1.30
CA SER A 212 1.45 15.54 0.50
C SER A 212 2.27 14.27 0.40
N PHE A 213 2.80 13.99 -0.79
CA PHE A 213 3.60 12.81 -1.08
C PHE A 213 4.77 13.17 -1.98
N VAL A 214 5.78 12.30 -2.00
CA VAL A 214 6.85 12.33 -3.01
C VAL A 214 6.26 12.17 -4.43
N PRO A 215 6.86 12.77 -5.46
CA PRO A 215 6.30 12.73 -6.82
C PRO A 215 6.42 11.34 -7.45
N LEU A 216 5.38 10.94 -8.18
CA LEU A 216 5.43 9.80 -9.09
C LEU A 216 6.23 10.20 -10.33
N VAL A 217 7.44 9.65 -10.45
CA VAL A 217 8.33 9.87 -11.60
C VAL A 217 7.94 8.91 -12.73
N ARG A 218 7.89 9.43 -13.95
CA ARG A 218 7.68 8.66 -15.18
C ARG A 218 8.98 8.60 -15.96
N ASP A 219 9.30 7.44 -16.53
CA ASP A 219 10.47 7.23 -17.39
C ASP A 219 10.06 7.16 -18.88
#